data_AF-A0A7S2PP87-F1
#
_entry.id   AF-A0A7S2PP87-F1
#
_cell.length_a   1.000
_cell.length_b   1.000
_cell.length_c   1.000
_cell.angle_alpha   90.00
_cell.angle_beta   90.00
_cell.angle_gamma   90.00
#
_symmetry.space_group_name_H-M   'P 1'
#
loop_
_entity.id
_entity.type
_entity.pdbx_description
1 polymer ?
#
loop_
_entity_poly.entity_id
_entity_poly.type
_entity_poly.pdbx_seq_one_letter_code
_entity_poly.pdbx_strand_id
1 'polypeptide(L)'
;WIIRAESGDLSTDLDRFRTDGDGHMDTVHTHRDTHKADIVALITANGSGIGYVGASKANMFSITNWGYIPGHTFAHELGHNWGCYHNRANSNTQVNYAHGYQSPDETFRTILAYNCANSYCPRVNWYSSSDTSITYQNKAIGDNVNDCARKIRERRQTVTDFYEGGNSAPAPVVPGTPAPVPAPGTCTDIA
;
A
#
# COMPACT_ATOMS: atom_id res chain seq x y z
N TRP A 1 12.96 -11.69 -11.63
CA TRP A 1 12.61 -12.16 -10.28
C TRP A 1 13.82 -12.00 -9.38
N ILE A 2 13.83 -11.01 -8.50
CA ILE A 2 14.88 -10.87 -7.49
C ILE A 2 14.40 -11.67 -6.28
N ILE A 3 14.82 -12.93 -6.20
CA ILE A 3 14.59 -13.76 -5.02
C ILE A 3 15.78 -13.51 -4.11
N ARG A 4 15.64 -12.63 -3.12
CA ARG A 4 16.50 -12.64 -1.92
C ARG A 4 15.66 -13.15 -0.75
N ALA A 5 16.31 -13.89 0.15
CA ALA A 5 15.68 -14.40 1.36
C ALA A 5 15.20 -13.23 2.23
N GLU A 6 13.90 -13.20 2.52
CA GLU A 6 13.26 -12.32 3.49
C GLU A 6 13.98 -12.49 4.85
N SER A 7 14.22 -11.40 5.56
CA SER A 7 14.89 -11.49 6.88
C SER A 7 13.98 -12.07 7.96
N GLY A 8 12.67 -12.10 7.71
CA GLY A 8 11.64 -12.41 8.70
C GLY A 8 11.19 -11.20 9.51
N ASP A 9 11.80 -10.03 9.32
CA ASP A 9 11.43 -8.76 9.95
C ASP A 9 11.06 -7.72 8.89
N LEU A 10 9.78 -7.30 8.89
CA LEU A 10 9.25 -6.40 7.87
C LEU A 10 9.92 -5.02 7.88
N SER A 11 10.34 -4.51 9.04
CA SER A 11 11.01 -3.22 9.13
C SER A 11 12.38 -3.27 8.46
N THR A 12 13.15 -4.32 8.76
CA THR A 12 14.46 -4.60 8.16
C THR A 12 14.33 -4.79 6.65
N ASP A 13 13.34 -5.56 6.20
CA ASP A 13 13.12 -5.80 4.77
C ASP A 13 12.66 -4.53 4.05
N LEU A 14 11.85 -3.67 4.68
CA LEU A 14 11.43 -2.39 4.12
C LEU A 14 12.61 -1.41 4.02
N ASP A 15 13.48 -1.35 5.03
CA ASP A 15 14.69 -0.51 5.01
C ASP A 15 15.65 -0.94 3.90
N ARG A 16 15.87 -2.25 3.72
CA ARG A 16 16.65 -2.82 2.62
C ARG A 16 16.00 -2.57 1.26
N PHE A 17 14.68 -2.60 1.18
CA PHE A 17 13.96 -2.39 -0.08
C PHE A 17 14.03 -0.92 -0.55
N ARG A 18 14.10 0.03 0.39
CA ARG A 18 14.19 1.48 0.08
C ARG A 18 15.63 1.96 -0.11
N THR A 19 16.61 1.33 0.53
CA THR A 19 17.98 1.85 0.58
C THR A 19 18.78 1.36 -0.63
N ASP A 20 19.27 2.29 -1.45
CA ASP A 20 20.13 1.96 -2.58
C ASP A 20 21.60 1.85 -2.14
N GLY A 21 22.28 0.79 -2.57
CA GLY A 21 23.70 0.57 -2.32
C GLY A 21 24.03 -0.06 -0.96
N ASP A 22 23.06 -0.66 -0.27
CA ASP A 22 23.29 -1.39 0.98
C ASP A 22 23.62 -2.88 0.76
N GLY A 23 23.65 -3.32 -0.51
CA GLY A 23 23.91 -4.70 -0.92
C GLY A 23 22.65 -5.58 -0.96
N HIS A 24 21.49 -5.03 -0.64
CA HIS A 24 20.19 -5.69 -0.66
C HIS A 24 19.26 -5.00 -1.64
N MET A 25 18.68 -5.77 -2.57
CA MET A 25 17.64 -5.29 -3.48
C MET A 25 18.00 -4.06 -4.35
N ASP A 26 19.26 -3.61 -4.39
CA ASP A 26 19.75 -2.44 -5.16
C ASP A 26 19.23 -2.38 -6.62
N THR A 27 19.12 -3.54 -7.28
CA THR A 27 18.57 -3.63 -8.65
C THR A 27 17.16 -3.07 -8.80
N VAL A 28 16.37 -3.01 -7.72
CA VAL A 28 15.03 -2.37 -7.70
C VAL A 28 15.13 -0.89 -8.06
N HIS A 29 16.15 -0.18 -7.59
CA HIS A 29 16.35 1.24 -7.89
C HIS A 29 16.65 1.47 -9.37
N THR A 30 17.51 0.61 -9.95
CA THR A 30 17.76 0.60 -11.40
C THR A 30 16.48 0.36 -12.19
N HIS A 31 15.65 -0.61 -11.79
CA HIS A 31 14.37 -0.87 -12.45
C HIS A 31 13.39 0.29 -12.29
N ARG A 32 13.30 0.86 -11.08
CA ARG A 32 12.41 1.99 -10.80
C ARG A 32 12.72 3.16 -11.72
N ASP A 33 13.99 3.51 -11.86
CA ASP A 33 14.41 4.61 -12.73
C ASP A 33 14.28 4.27 -14.21
N THR A 34 14.60 3.03 -14.61
CA THR A 34 14.45 2.56 -16.00
C THR A 34 12.98 2.63 -16.47
N HIS A 35 12.05 2.28 -15.60
CA HIS A 35 10.62 2.24 -15.91
C HIS A 35 9.85 3.48 -15.47
N LYS A 36 10.54 4.47 -14.86
CA LYS A 36 9.93 5.67 -14.27
C LYS A 36 8.78 5.33 -13.30
N ALA A 37 8.98 4.32 -12.47
CA ALA A 37 7.96 3.86 -11.53
C ALA A 37 7.83 4.83 -10.34
N ASP A 38 6.67 5.47 -10.22
CA ASP A 38 6.43 6.43 -9.14
C ASP A 38 6.34 5.76 -7.77
N ILE A 39 5.70 4.58 -7.73
CA ILE A 39 5.40 3.80 -6.54
C ILE A 39 6.00 2.41 -6.71
N VAL A 40 6.66 1.91 -5.66
CA VAL A 40 7.25 0.58 -5.65
C VAL A 40 6.69 -0.20 -4.46
N ALA A 41 6.21 -1.41 -4.71
CA ALA A 41 5.68 -2.28 -3.68
C ALA A 41 6.28 -3.70 -3.81
N LEU A 42 6.71 -4.26 -2.69
CA LEU A 42 7.19 -5.64 -2.59
C LEU A 42 6.06 -6.53 -2.07
N ILE A 43 5.84 -7.66 -2.74
CA ILE A 43 4.94 -8.70 -2.24
C ILE A 43 5.77 -9.79 -1.56
N THR A 44 5.43 -10.10 -0.31
CA THR A 44 6.16 -11.01 0.59
C THR A 44 5.26 -12.16 1.05
N ALA A 45 5.86 -13.20 1.66
CA ALA A 45 5.13 -14.26 2.37
C ALA A 45 5.10 -14.08 3.91
N ASN A 46 5.82 -13.09 4.46
CA ASN A 46 5.95 -12.86 5.90
C ASN A 46 5.25 -11.58 6.39
N GLY A 47 4.84 -11.56 7.66
CA GLY A 47 4.15 -10.42 8.29
C GLY A 47 2.80 -10.06 7.64
N SER A 48 2.29 -8.84 7.86
CA SER A 48 1.06 -8.33 7.22
C SER A 48 1.38 -7.33 6.11
N GLY A 49 2.09 -6.26 6.46
CA GLY A 49 2.44 -5.16 5.59
C GLY A 49 3.05 -4.01 6.39
N ILE A 50 3.86 -3.21 5.72
CA ILE A 50 4.45 -1.98 6.26
C ILE A 50 4.81 -1.04 5.10
N GLY A 51 4.67 0.26 5.28
CA GLY A 51 5.05 1.26 4.29
C GLY A 51 5.52 2.56 4.91
N TYR A 52 6.38 3.28 4.20
CA TYR A 52 6.76 4.63 4.63
C TYR A 52 5.61 5.60 4.42
N VAL A 53 5.51 6.57 5.33
CA VAL A 53 4.47 7.58 5.24
C VAL A 53 4.95 8.80 4.45
N GLY A 54 4.13 9.24 3.49
CA GLY A 54 4.30 10.51 2.79
C GLY A 54 4.82 10.41 1.36
N ALA A 55 4.23 11.23 0.49
CA ALA A 55 4.40 11.14 -0.95
C ALA A 55 5.68 11.83 -1.47
N SER A 56 6.84 11.25 -1.14
CA SER A 56 8.13 11.60 -1.75
C SER A 56 8.71 10.41 -2.50
N LYS A 57 9.58 10.65 -3.49
CA LYS A 57 10.23 9.56 -4.24
C LYS A 57 10.93 8.59 -3.27
N ALA A 58 11.59 9.12 -2.24
CA ALA A 58 12.27 8.33 -1.22
C ALA A 58 11.33 7.47 -0.35
N ASN A 59 10.09 7.91 -0.13
CA ASN A 59 9.13 7.22 0.76
C ASN A 59 8.09 6.37 0.01
N MET A 60 8.15 6.31 -1.32
CA MET A 60 7.19 5.55 -2.14
C MET A 60 7.57 4.07 -2.26
N PHE A 61 7.76 3.45 -1.09
CA PHE A 61 8.08 2.04 -0.87
C PHE A 61 7.16 1.44 0.18
N SER A 62 6.62 0.26 -0.12
CA SER A 62 5.82 -0.53 0.81
C SER A 62 6.03 -2.03 0.59
N ILE A 63 5.74 -2.82 1.64
CA ILE A 63 5.75 -4.28 1.60
C ILE A 63 4.36 -4.76 1.98
N THR A 64 3.83 -5.77 1.28
CA THR A 64 2.56 -6.41 1.62
C THR A 64 2.66 -7.92 1.51
N ASN A 65 2.16 -8.63 2.53
CA ASN A 65 2.03 -10.07 2.44
C ASN A 65 0.89 -10.45 1.48
N TRP A 66 1.17 -11.35 0.54
CA TRP A 66 0.21 -11.80 -0.47
C TRP A 66 -1.11 -12.30 0.14
N GLY A 67 -1.05 -12.98 1.29
CA GLY A 67 -2.23 -13.51 1.99
C GLY A 67 -3.15 -12.44 2.57
N TYR A 68 -2.64 -11.22 2.75
CA TYR A 68 -3.37 -10.08 3.30
C TYR A 68 -3.87 -9.09 2.23
N ILE A 69 -3.55 -9.33 0.95
CA ILE A 69 -4.08 -8.54 -0.18
C ILE A 69 -5.61 -8.59 -0.26
N PRO A 70 -6.30 -9.76 -0.10
CA PRO A 70 -7.76 -9.80 -0.10
C PRO A 70 -8.41 -8.94 0.99
N GLY A 71 -7.70 -8.69 2.10
CA GLY A 71 -8.11 -7.80 3.19
C GLY A 71 -7.74 -6.32 3.00
N HIS A 72 -7.38 -5.92 1.77
CA HIS A 72 -7.01 -4.56 1.38
C HIS A 72 -5.69 -4.03 1.98
N THR A 73 -4.80 -4.90 2.45
CA THR A 73 -3.52 -4.47 3.05
C THR A 73 -2.61 -3.80 2.02
N PHE A 74 -2.62 -4.27 0.76
CA PHE A 74 -1.89 -3.59 -0.31
C PHE A 74 -2.32 -2.12 -0.45
N ALA A 75 -3.63 -1.87 -0.48
CA ALA A 75 -4.16 -0.50 -0.52
C ALA A 75 -3.88 0.26 0.79
N HIS A 76 -3.83 -0.42 1.93
CA HIS A 76 -3.46 0.18 3.21
C HIS A 76 -2.05 0.77 3.16
N GLU A 77 -1.07 -0.02 2.71
CA GLU A 77 0.32 0.44 2.64
C GLU A 77 0.53 1.52 1.58
N LEU A 78 -0.16 1.44 0.44
CA LEU A 78 -0.17 2.53 -0.54
C LEU A 78 -0.75 3.81 0.08
N GLY A 79 -1.80 3.70 0.90
CA GLY A 79 -2.36 4.81 1.67
C GLY A 79 -1.30 5.52 2.50
N HIS A 80 -0.45 4.77 3.21
CA HIS A 80 0.69 5.35 3.93
C HIS A 80 1.64 6.09 2.99
N ASN A 81 2.02 5.49 1.85
CA ASN A 81 2.89 6.17 0.88
C ASN A 81 2.27 7.48 0.36
N TRP A 82 0.95 7.58 0.25
CA TRP A 82 0.25 8.83 -0.09
C TRP A 82 0.21 9.87 1.05
N GLY A 83 0.60 9.50 2.26
CA GLY A 83 0.63 10.35 3.45
C GLY A 83 -0.61 10.22 4.33
N CYS A 84 -1.36 9.14 4.19
CA CYS A 84 -2.41 8.80 5.14
C CYS A 84 -1.87 8.10 6.38
N TYR A 85 -2.65 8.24 7.45
CA TYR A 85 -2.41 7.60 8.74
C TYR A 85 -3.59 6.73 9.11
N HIS A 86 -3.38 5.89 10.13
CA HIS A 86 -4.47 5.14 10.72
C HIS A 86 -5.61 6.05 11.20
N ASN A 87 -6.74 5.45 11.56
CA ASN A 87 -7.80 6.17 12.28
C ASN A 87 -7.22 6.85 13.53
N ARG A 88 -7.82 7.98 13.92
CA ARG A 88 -7.23 8.89 14.92
C ARG A 88 -6.86 8.23 16.25
N ALA A 89 -7.67 7.27 16.71
CA ALA A 89 -7.41 6.54 17.96
C ALA A 89 -6.17 5.62 17.89
N ASN A 90 -5.73 5.25 16.68
CA ASN A 90 -4.61 4.34 16.43
C ASN A 90 -3.44 5.00 15.68
N SER A 91 -3.47 6.33 15.55
CA SER A 91 -2.40 7.09 14.93
C SER A 91 -1.45 7.63 16.01
N ASN A 92 -0.15 7.45 15.79
CA ASN A 92 0.91 8.06 16.60
C ASN A 92 1.17 9.54 16.25
N THR A 93 0.48 10.06 15.23
CA THR A 93 0.52 11.47 14.84
C THR A 93 -0.88 12.06 14.79
N GLN A 94 -1.00 13.34 15.13
CA GLN A 94 -2.24 14.12 15.06
C GLN A 94 -2.16 15.08 13.87
N VAL A 95 -2.13 14.54 12.65
CA VAL A 95 -2.28 15.38 11.45
C VAL A 95 -3.75 15.80 11.29
N ASN A 96 -4.00 16.89 10.56
CA ASN A 96 -5.32 17.52 10.59
C ASN A 96 -6.45 16.58 10.13
N TYR A 97 -6.36 16.01 8.93
CA TYR A 97 -7.50 15.29 8.34
C TYR A 97 -7.16 13.94 7.70
N ALA A 98 -5.88 13.60 7.46
CA ALA A 98 -5.48 12.48 6.60
C ALA A 98 -5.53 11.10 7.30
N HIS A 99 -6.67 10.78 7.92
CA HIS A 99 -6.86 9.59 8.74
C HIS A 99 -7.90 8.64 8.16
N GLY A 100 -7.69 7.34 8.41
CA GLY A 100 -8.73 6.32 8.25
C GLY A 100 -9.97 6.62 9.13
N TYR A 101 -11.09 6.00 8.80
CA TYR A 101 -12.39 6.25 9.40
C TYR A 101 -13.02 4.94 9.88
N GLN A 102 -13.59 4.97 11.08
CA GLN A 102 -14.47 3.92 11.61
C GLN A 102 -15.88 4.52 11.66
N SER A 103 -16.89 3.77 11.20
CA SER A 103 -18.26 4.26 11.31
C SER A 103 -18.65 4.37 12.80
N PRO A 104 -19.40 5.41 13.22
CA PRO A 104 -19.73 5.61 14.64
C PRO A 104 -20.52 4.47 15.28
N ASP A 105 -21.24 3.70 14.46
CA ASP A 105 -22.00 2.52 14.87
C ASP A 105 -21.21 1.21 14.71
N GLU A 106 -19.91 1.30 14.43
CA GLU A 106 -18.98 0.19 14.25
C GLU A 106 -19.43 -0.85 13.20
N THR A 107 -20.24 -0.45 12.21
CA THR A 107 -20.68 -1.33 11.12
C THR A 107 -19.64 -1.52 10.02
N PHE A 108 -18.69 -0.60 9.85
CA PHE A 108 -17.58 -0.74 8.91
C PHE A 108 -16.40 0.18 9.25
N ARG A 109 -15.30 0.00 8.52
CA ARG A 109 -14.12 0.87 8.56
C ARG A 109 -13.49 1.05 7.18
N THR A 110 -12.85 2.19 6.93
CA THR A 110 -12.14 2.45 5.67
C THR A 110 -10.73 1.86 5.68
N ILE A 111 -10.06 1.87 4.52
CA ILE A 111 -8.82 1.11 4.25
C ILE A 111 -7.75 1.31 5.35
N LEU A 112 -7.52 2.55 5.78
CA LEU A 112 -6.48 2.89 6.76
C LEU A 112 -6.89 2.66 8.22
N ALA A 113 -8.16 2.38 8.50
CA ALA A 113 -8.61 2.18 9.87
C ALA A 113 -8.29 0.76 10.36
N TYR A 114 -7.91 0.69 11.63
CA TYR A 114 -7.87 -0.55 12.40
C TYR A 114 -9.29 -0.99 12.78
N ASN A 115 -9.41 -2.24 13.23
CA ASN A 115 -10.69 -2.76 13.68
C ASN A 115 -11.24 -1.91 14.83
N CYS A 116 -12.57 -1.85 14.92
CA CYS A 116 -13.27 -1.12 15.96
C CYS A 116 -13.00 -1.75 17.33
N ALA A 117 -13.06 -0.93 18.38
CA ALA A 117 -12.62 -1.34 19.71
C ALA A 117 -13.55 -2.40 20.32
N ASN A 118 -14.86 -2.27 20.11
CA ASN A 118 -15.86 -3.10 20.78
C ASN A 118 -16.46 -4.20 19.89
N SER A 119 -16.21 -4.14 18.58
CA SER A 119 -16.78 -5.08 17.61
C SER A 119 -15.90 -5.29 16.38
N TYR A 120 -16.21 -6.33 15.60
CA TYR A 120 -15.64 -6.48 14.27
C TYR A 120 -16.39 -5.60 13.28
N CYS A 121 -15.73 -4.51 12.84
CA CYS A 121 -16.29 -3.61 11.84
C CYS A 121 -15.58 -3.83 10.49
N PRO A 122 -16.15 -4.55 9.52
CA PRO A 122 -15.46 -4.97 8.30
C PRO A 122 -14.78 -3.82 7.56
N ARG A 123 -13.58 -4.08 7.04
CA ARG A 123 -12.85 -3.11 6.20
C ARG A 123 -13.48 -3.08 4.81
N VAL A 124 -13.88 -1.89 4.38
CA VAL A 124 -14.39 -1.66 3.03
C VAL A 124 -13.29 -1.10 2.14
N ASN A 125 -13.38 -1.39 0.84
CA ASN A 125 -12.42 -0.93 -0.16
C ASN A 125 -12.61 0.55 -0.54
N TRP A 126 -12.58 1.43 0.46
CA TRP A 126 -12.69 2.87 0.32
C TRP A 126 -11.64 3.56 1.20
N TYR A 127 -10.94 4.55 0.67
CA TYR A 127 -10.27 5.55 1.50
C TYR A 127 -11.32 6.47 2.10
N SER A 128 -11.09 6.95 3.33
CA SER A 128 -12.00 7.91 3.97
C SER A 128 -12.13 9.19 3.14
N SER A 129 -13.32 9.79 3.15
CA SER A 129 -13.64 10.98 2.37
C SER A 129 -14.64 11.85 3.12
N SER A 130 -14.44 13.18 3.12
CA SER A 130 -15.42 14.12 3.65
C SER A 130 -16.53 14.47 2.65
N ASP A 131 -16.47 13.92 1.42
CA ASP A 131 -17.49 14.13 0.39
C ASP A 131 -18.77 13.36 0.75
N THR A 132 -19.82 14.09 1.14
CA THR A 132 -21.09 13.53 1.59
C THR A 132 -21.90 12.86 0.49
N SER A 133 -21.54 13.05 -0.79
CA SER A 133 -22.15 12.34 -1.91
C SER A 133 -21.65 10.89 -2.03
N ILE A 134 -20.50 10.57 -1.41
CA ILE A 134 -19.91 9.24 -1.40
C ILE A 134 -20.30 8.55 -0.09
N THR A 135 -21.10 7.49 -0.20
CA THR A 135 -21.58 6.74 0.96
C THR A 135 -21.38 5.23 0.79
N TYR A 136 -21.27 4.53 1.90
CA TYR A 136 -21.31 3.07 1.96
C TYR A 136 -22.56 2.68 2.76
N GLN A 137 -23.49 1.94 2.14
CA GLN A 137 -24.77 1.58 2.77
C GLN A 137 -25.53 2.80 3.34
N ASN A 138 -25.57 3.90 2.58
CA ASN A 138 -26.17 5.18 2.98
C ASN A 138 -25.52 5.85 4.22
N LYS A 139 -24.31 5.44 4.60
CA LYS A 139 -23.53 6.03 5.69
C LYS A 139 -22.30 6.75 5.14
N ALA A 140 -21.92 7.86 5.76
CA ALA A 140 -20.71 8.59 5.41
C ALA A 140 -19.47 7.72 5.64
N ILE A 141 -18.48 7.80 4.75
CA ILE A 141 -17.22 7.04 4.83
C ILE A 141 -16.06 7.85 5.42
N GLY A 142 -16.35 9.01 5.97
CA GLY A 142 -15.38 9.96 6.50
C GLY A 142 -16.05 11.26 6.92
N ASP A 143 -15.24 12.21 7.35
CA ASP A 143 -15.65 13.54 7.79
C ASP A 143 -14.49 14.53 7.54
N ASN A 144 -14.63 15.78 7.98
CA ASN A 144 -13.63 16.82 7.77
C ASN A 144 -12.26 16.56 8.45
N VAL A 145 -12.19 15.61 9.39
CA VAL A 145 -10.99 15.22 10.12
C VAL A 145 -10.52 13.79 9.80
N ASN A 146 -11.22 13.10 8.91
CA ASN A 146 -10.93 11.77 8.38
C ASN A 146 -11.21 11.73 6.86
N ASP A 147 -10.26 12.22 6.07
CA ASP A 147 -10.35 12.37 4.61
C ASP A 147 -9.01 12.03 3.92
N CYS A 148 -8.73 10.73 3.82
CA CYS A 148 -7.59 10.23 3.06
C CYS A 148 -7.69 10.51 1.56
N ALA A 149 -8.90 10.51 1.00
CA ALA A 149 -9.12 10.76 -0.41
C ALA A 149 -8.63 12.16 -0.81
N ARG A 150 -8.87 13.18 0.02
CA ARG A 150 -8.30 14.52 -0.16
C ARG A 150 -6.78 14.51 -0.12
N LYS A 151 -6.17 13.80 0.85
CA LYS A 151 -4.70 13.73 0.94
C LYS A 151 -4.09 13.13 -0.33
N ILE A 152 -4.65 12.03 -0.82
CA ILE A 152 -4.23 11.40 -2.08
C ILE A 152 -4.37 12.39 -3.26
N ARG A 153 -5.51 13.09 -3.38
CA ARG A 153 -5.74 14.08 -4.44
C ARG A 153 -4.75 15.25 -4.40
N GLU A 154 -4.39 15.74 -3.21
CA GLU A 154 -3.41 16.81 -3.03
C GLU A 154 -1.99 16.36 -3.43
N ARG A 155 -1.68 15.07 -3.28
CA ARG A 155 -0.33 14.53 -3.55
C ARG A 155 -0.16 13.92 -4.93
N ARG A 156 -1.23 13.66 -5.67
CA ARG A 156 -1.18 13.02 -7.00
C ARG A 156 -0.15 13.67 -7.93
N GLN A 157 -0.11 15.00 -7.99
CA GLN A 157 0.80 15.73 -8.87
C GLN A 157 2.25 15.59 -8.41
N THR A 158 2.50 15.72 -7.11
CA THR A 158 3.84 15.50 -6.53
C THR A 158 4.41 14.14 -6.91
N VAL A 159 3.56 13.12 -6.97
CA VAL A 159 3.95 11.74 -7.26
C VAL A 159 4.20 11.53 -8.75
N THR A 160 3.35 12.08 -9.62
CA THR A 160 3.57 12.00 -11.08
C THR A 160 4.78 12.79 -11.57
N ASP A 161 5.33 13.67 -10.72
CA ASP A 161 6.46 14.56 -11.03
C ASP A 161 7.80 14.07 -10.46
N PHE A 162 7.90 12.82 -9.98
CA PHE A 162 9.17 12.26 -9.48
C PHE A 162 10.26 12.13 -10.55
N TYR A 163 9.89 12.14 -11.82
CA TYR A 163 10.79 12.07 -12.96
C TYR A 163 10.58 13.31 -13.85
N GLU A 164 11.68 14.00 -14.21
CA GLU A 164 11.63 15.22 -15.03
C GLU A 164 10.93 14.98 -16.38
N GLY A 165 10.13 15.95 -16.82
CA GLY A 165 9.32 15.88 -18.05
C GLY A 165 7.96 15.18 -17.90
N GLY A 166 7.61 14.78 -16.67
CA GLY A 166 6.39 14.03 -16.38
C GLY A 166 6.48 12.58 -16.86
N ASN A 167 5.61 11.72 -16.34
CA ASN A 167 5.48 10.34 -16.79
C ASN A 167 4.84 10.27 -18.18
N SER A 168 5.65 10.55 -19.20
CA SER A 168 5.50 9.86 -20.49
C SER A 168 5.79 8.39 -20.21
N ALA A 169 4.76 7.66 -19.78
CA ALA A 169 4.89 6.24 -19.48
C ALA A 169 5.57 5.57 -20.69
N PRO A 170 6.67 4.82 -20.50
CA PRO A 170 7.10 3.88 -21.51
C PRO A 170 5.89 3.03 -21.88
N ALA A 171 5.71 2.72 -23.17
CA ALA A 171 4.70 1.75 -23.58
C ALA A 171 4.82 0.52 -22.67
N PRO A 172 3.70 -0.09 -22.23
CA PRO A 172 3.76 -1.26 -21.36
C PRO A 172 4.76 -2.24 -21.96
N VAL A 173 5.87 -2.45 -21.26
CA VAL A 173 6.75 -3.56 -21.60
C VAL A 173 5.94 -4.77 -21.20
N VAL A 174 5.23 -5.37 -22.15
CA VAL A 174 4.64 -6.69 -21.97
C VAL A 174 5.82 -7.56 -21.55
N PRO A 175 5.91 -7.99 -20.28
CA PRO A 175 6.93 -8.96 -19.92
C PRO A 175 6.64 -10.14 -20.84
N GLY A 176 7.60 -10.53 -21.68
CA GLY A 176 7.44 -11.77 -22.44
C GLY A 176 7.09 -12.82 -21.41
N THR A 177 5.86 -13.34 -21.46
CA THR A 177 5.38 -14.32 -20.50
C THR A 177 6.46 -15.40 -20.46
N PRO A 178 7.15 -15.62 -19.32
CA PRO A 178 8.00 -16.78 -19.21
C PRO A 178 7.13 -17.97 -19.58
N ALA A 179 7.62 -18.86 -20.44
CA ALA A 179 6.90 -20.07 -20.79
C ALA A 179 6.35 -20.69 -19.49
N PRO A 180 5.11 -21.22 -19.48
CA PRO A 180 4.55 -21.86 -18.31
C PRO A 180 5.61 -22.79 -17.72
N VAL A 181 5.95 -22.58 -16.45
CA VAL A 181 6.74 -23.58 -15.72
C VAL A 181 5.91 -24.86 -15.79
N PRO A 182 6.42 -25.97 -16.34
CA PRO A 182 5.71 -27.23 -16.33
C PRO A 182 5.26 -27.50 -14.89
N ALA A 183 4.00 -27.87 -14.72
CA ALA A 183 3.47 -28.21 -13.41
C ALA A 183 4.44 -29.20 -12.72
N PRO A 184 4.77 -28.99 -11.43
CA PRO A 184 5.39 -30.05 -10.65
C PRO A 184 4.55 -31.31 -10.82
N GLY A 185 5.20 -32.42 -11.17
CA GLY A 185 4.55 -33.71 -11.28
C GLY A 185 3.66 -33.95 -10.07
N THR A 186 2.45 -34.45 -10.34
CA THR A 186 1.39 -34.72 -9.38
C THR A 186 1.93 -35.10 -8.00
N CYS A 187 1.57 -34.30 -6.98
CA CYS A 187 1.58 -34.76 -5.60
C CYS A 187 0.74 -36.04 -5.56
N THR A 188 1.39 -37.17 -5.31
CA THR A 188 0.69 -38.40 -4.95
C THR A 188 0.26 -38.22 -3.50
N ASP A 189 -1.05 -38.33 -3.28
CA ASP A 189 -1.61 -38.37 -1.94
C ASP A 189 -0.88 -39.46 -1.13
N ILE A 190 -0.27 -39.05 -0.02
CA ILE A 190 0.20 -39.99 1.00
C ILE A 190 -1.04 -40.37 1.80
N ALA A 191 -1.37 -41.66 1.77
CA ALA A 191 -2.47 -42.28 2.49
C ALA A 191 -2.40 -42.07 4.02
#